data_AF-A0A8S3HXG3-F1
#
_entry.id   AF-A0A8S3HXG3-F1
#
_cell.length_a   1.000
_cell.length_b   1.000
_cell.length_c   1.000
_cell.angle_alpha   90.00
_cell.angle_beta   90.00
_cell.angle_gamma   90.00
#
_symmetry.space_group_name_H-M   'P 1'
#
loop_
_entity.id
_entity.type
_entity.pdbx_description
1 polymer ?
#
loop_
_entity_poly.entity_id
_entity_poly.type
_entity_poly.pdbx_seq_one_letter_code
_entity_poly.pdbx_strand_id
1 'polypeptide(L)'
;VAAPARAGAIAPVDVTIPAQVTGLGPEKTSFFQALQIPTKITRGTIEIINDVHLIKIGDKVGASEATLLNMLNISPFSYGLIIRQVYDSGASFPPAILDITKETLRAKFAEGVQRLAAFSLGVNIPTQASAPHLILGGFKRLLGLAAATDVEFEQAKTLKEFLKDPSKFAAATTAAAPASAPAAAGKPAAAPAKPAKPVEPESDDDDMGGLDIFG
;
A
#
# COMPACT_ATOMS: atom_id res chain seq x y z
N VAL A 1 11.86 5.65 19.80
CA VAL A 1 12.38 7.02 20.08
C VAL A 1 13.42 7.36 19.04
N ALA A 2 13.29 8.50 18.36
CA ALA A 2 14.31 8.95 17.42
C ALA A 2 15.57 9.32 18.21
N ALA A 3 16.72 8.77 17.83
CA ALA A 3 17.98 9.05 18.50
C ALA A 3 19.10 9.33 17.49
N PRO A 4 20.08 10.15 17.89
CA PRO A 4 21.21 10.48 17.05
C PRO A 4 22.06 9.25 16.72
N ALA A 5 22.69 9.27 15.54
CA ALA A 5 23.68 8.28 15.17
C ALA A 5 24.89 8.39 16.12
N ARG A 6 25.32 7.28 16.73
CA ARG A 6 26.48 7.25 17.61
C ARG A 6 27.73 6.90 16.81
N ALA A 7 28.83 7.60 17.08
CA ALA A 7 30.13 7.30 16.47
C ALA A 7 30.54 5.85 16.79
N GLY A 8 30.93 5.09 15.76
CA GLY A 8 31.35 3.69 15.88
C GLY A 8 30.20 2.67 15.97
N ALA A 9 28.93 3.11 15.97
CA ALA A 9 27.80 2.20 15.84
C ALA A 9 27.68 1.67 14.40
N ILE A 10 27.10 0.48 14.24
CA ILE A 10 26.77 -0.08 12.93
C ILE A 10 25.42 0.51 12.49
N ALA A 11 25.33 1.01 11.26
CA ALA A 11 24.10 1.57 10.73
C ALA A 11 23.05 0.48 10.44
N PRO A 12 21.86 0.52 11.09
CA PRO A 12 20.77 -0.42 10.82
C PRO A 12 19.94 -0.05 9.59
N VAL A 13 20.01 1.21 9.13
CA VAL A 13 19.25 1.76 8.00
C VAL A 13 20.17 2.68 7.21
N ASP A 14 19.97 2.75 5.89
CA ASP A 14 20.70 3.68 5.03
C ASP A 14 20.39 5.13 5.42
N VAL A 15 21.43 5.96 5.50
CA VAL A 15 21.30 7.37 5.89
C VAL A 15 21.54 8.27 4.69
N THR A 16 20.53 9.05 4.35
CA THR A 16 20.54 9.99 3.23
C THR A 16 20.43 11.41 3.77
N ILE A 17 21.19 12.35 3.18
CA ILE A 17 21.03 13.77 3.48
C ILE A 17 20.29 14.42 2.31
N PRO A 18 19.13 15.05 2.54
CA PRO A 18 18.44 15.81 1.51
C PRO A 18 19.13 17.16 1.23
N ALA A 19 19.00 17.63 -0.01
CA ALA A 19 19.41 18.96 -0.42
C ALA A 19 18.62 20.02 0.36
N GLN A 20 19.32 20.74 1.24
CA GLN A 20 18.72 21.74 2.14
C GLN A 20 19.75 22.79 2.56
N VAL A 21 19.27 23.99 2.89
CA VAL A 21 20.08 25.03 3.53
C VAL A 21 20.31 24.66 5.01
N THR A 22 21.57 24.44 5.39
CA THR A 22 21.94 23.85 6.69
C THR A 22 22.00 24.85 7.84
N GLY A 23 21.88 26.15 7.56
CA GLY A 23 21.95 27.22 8.58
C GLY A 23 23.32 27.37 9.26
N LEU A 24 24.30 26.56 8.88
CA LEU A 24 25.66 26.61 9.40
C LEU A 24 26.49 27.68 8.68
N GLY A 25 27.34 28.36 9.45
CA GLY A 25 28.27 29.36 8.92
C GLY A 25 29.42 28.74 8.10
N PRO A 26 30.13 29.55 7.30
CA PRO A 26 31.13 29.08 6.32
C PRO A 26 32.37 28.43 6.96
N GLU A 27 32.61 28.65 8.26
CA GLU A 27 33.75 28.08 9.01
C GLU A 27 33.78 26.55 9.00
N LYS A 28 32.61 25.91 8.93
CA LYS A 28 32.47 24.44 9.00
C LYS A 28 32.33 23.76 7.63
N THR A 29 32.59 24.49 6.53
CA THR A 29 32.53 23.94 5.16
C THR A 29 33.54 22.82 4.92
N SER A 30 34.67 22.83 5.62
CA SER A 30 35.71 21.80 5.55
C SER A 30 35.20 20.40 5.92
N PHE A 31 34.23 20.29 6.82
CA PHE A 31 33.63 19.00 7.22
C PHE A 31 32.81 18.36 6.11
N PHE A 32 32.06 19.15 5.35
CA PHE A 32 31.26 18.66 4.23
C PHE A 32 32.15 18.24 3.05
N GLN A 33 33.24 18.97 2.81
CA GLN A 33 34.24 18.63 1.80
C GLN A 33 35.00 17.34 2.16
N ALA A 34 35.36 17.15 3.44
CA ALA A 34 36.04 15.93 3.90
C ALA A 34 35.18 14.67 3.73
N LEU A 35 33.85 14.82 3.81
CA LEU A 35 32.88 13.74 3.60
C LEU A 35 32.37 13.65 2.16
N GLN A 36 33.02 14.36 1.22
CA GLN A 36 32.67 14.36 -0.22
C GLN A 36 31.22 14.77 -0.52
N ILE A 37 30.60 15.60 0.33
CA ILE A 37 29.25 16.13 0.11
C ILE A 37 29.36 17.42 -0.72
N PRO A 38 28.71 17.53 -1.89
CA PRO A 38 28.76 18.73 -2.71
C PRO A 38 27.90 19.84 -2.06
N THR A 39 28.59 20.85 -1.49
CA THR A 39 27.96 22.01 -0.86
C THR A 39 28.39 23.32 -1.51
N LYS A 40 27.48 24.30 -1.58
CA LYS A 40 27.74 25.66 -2.06
C LYS A 40 27.41 26.67 -0.97
N ILE A 41 28.20 27.74 -0.86
CA ILE A 41 27.90 28.83 0.07
C ILE A 41 26.94 29.80 -0.61
N THR A 42 25.74 29.95 -0.06
CA THR A 42 24.75 30.93 -0.50
C THR A 42 24.41 31.86 0.65
N ARG A 43 24.53 33.18 0.43
CA ARG A 43 24.21 34.24 1.41
C ARG A 43 24.84 34.06 2.80
N GLY A 44 26.06 33.52 2.87
CA GLY A 44 26.77 33.30 4.14
C GLY A 44 26.39 32.02 4.89
N THR A 45 25.53 31.17 4.32
CA THR A 45 25.17 29.86 4.86
C THR A 45 25.53 28.73 3.89
N ILE A 46 25.77 27.52 4.41
CA ILE A 46 26.09 26.34 3.59
C ILE A 46 24.80 25.69 3.08
N GLU A 47 24.70 25.48 1.77
CA GLU A 47 23.59 24.82 1.08
C GLU A 47 24.08 23.51 0.43
N ILE A 48 23.34 22.42 0.66
CA ILE A 48 23.61 21.11 0.07
C ILE A 48 22.94 21.07 -1.31
N ILE A 49 23.72 20.80 -2.36
CA ILE A 49 23.24 20.91 -3.76
C ILE A 49 22.42 19.69 -4.16
N ASN A 50 22.89 18.49 -3.79
CA ASN A 50 22.32 17.22 -4.20
C ASN A 50 22.13 16.29 -3.00
N ASP A 51 21.13 15.42 -3.09
CA ASP A 51 20.94 14.33 -2.13
C ASP A 51 22.10 13.34 -2.24
N VAL A 52 22.75 13.05 -1.12
CA VAL A 52 23.88 12.11 -1.05
C VAL A 52 23.63 11.06 0.02
N HIS A 53 23.92 9.80 -0.33
CA HIS A 53 23.96 8.69 0.61
C HIS A 53 25.27 8.73 1.38
N LEU A 54 25.17 8.95 2.70
CA LEU A 54 26.33 9.01 3.57
C LEU A 54 26.79 7.63 4.03
N ILE A 55 25.85 6.82 4.52
CA ILE A 55 26.15 5.54 5.18
C ILE A 55 25.20 4.48 4.65
N LYS A 56 25.75 3.33 4.30
CA LYS A 56 24.99 2.13 3.92
C LYS A 56 24.73 1.23 5.12
N ILE A 57 23.71 0.38 5.03
CA ILE A 57 23.42 -0.66 6.01
C ILE A 57 24.68 -1.51 6.25
N GLY A 58 25.08 -1.63 7.51
CA GLY A 58 26.23 -2.45 7.93
C GLY A 58 27.56 -1.69 8.04
N ASP A 59 27.66 -0.46 7.54
CA ASP A 59 28.86 0.35 7.71
C ASP A 59 28.92 0.97 9.12
N LYS A 60 30.15 1.20 9.59
CA LYS A 60 30.40 1.88 10.87
C LYS A 60 30.27 3.38 10.68
N VAL A 61 29.45 4.01 11.51
CA VAL A 61 29.27 5.46 11.50
C VAL A 61 30.57 6.15 11.93
N GLY A 62 31.12 7.00 11.08
CA GLY A 62 32.29 7.82 11.40
C GLY A 62 31.96 8.87 12.47
N ALA A 63 32.95 9.26 13.28
CA ALA A 63 32.75 10.31 14.29
C ALA A 63 32.31 11.64 13.66
N SER A 64 32.92 12.01 12.52
CA SER A 64 32.62 13.21 11.75
C SER A 64 31.20 13.21 11.17
N GLU A 65 30.73 12.06 10.69
CA GLU A 65 29.38 11.87 10.13
C GLU A 65 28.31 11.97 11.20
N ALA A 66 28.53 11.31 12.36
CA ALA A 66 27.62 11.40 13.50
C ALA A 66 27.49 12.84 14.01
N THR A 67 28.59 13.58 14.12
CA THR A 67 28.54 14.99 14.51
C THR A 67 27.82 15.85 13.48
N LEU A 68 27.98 15.57 12.18
CA LEU A 68 27.29 16.30 11.13
C LEU A 68 25.78 16.07 11.19
N LEU A 69 25.34 14.82 11.29
CA LEU A 69 23.92 14.47 11.41
C LEU A 69 23.27 15.13 12.64
N ASN A 70 24.00 15.19 13.76
CA ASN A 70 23.57 15.90 14.96
C ASN A 70 23.45 17.41 14.75
N MET A 71 24.40 18.04 14.04
CA MET A 71 24.35 19.47 13.74
C MET A 71 23.22 19.82 12.75
N LEU A 72 22.88 18.90 11.84
CA LEU A 72 21.75 19.03 10.93
C LEU A 72 20.39 18.70 11.57
N ASN A 73 20.38 18.30 12.85
CA ASN A 73 19.19 17.81 13.57
C ASN A 73 18.50 16.62 12.88
N ILE A 74 19.24 15.82 12.11
CA ILE A 74 18.74 14.61 11.46
C ILE A 74 19.08 13.44 12.38
N SER A 75 18.06 12.80 12.94
CA SER A 75 18.19 11.59 13.77
C SER A 75 17.65 10.37 13.02
N PRO A 76 18.49 9.69 12.20
CA PRO A 76 18.01 8.66 11.28
C PRO A 76 17.64 7.35 11.97
N PHE A 77 18.15 7.12 13.19
CA PHE A 77 17.94 5.85 13.89
C PHE A 77 16.81 5.97 14.90
N SER A 78 15.86 5.04 14.80
CA SER A 78 14.89 4.83 15.87
C SER A 78 15.36 3.68 16.75
N TYR A 79 15.52 3.96 18.04
CA TYR A 79 15.79 2.92 19.02
C TYR A 79 14.48 2.56 19.72
N GLY A 80 14.26 1.25 19.84
CA GLY A 80 13.13 0.64 20.51
C GLY A 80 13.56 -0.71 21.08
N LEU A 81 12.69 -1.31 21.88
CA LEU A 81 12.92 -2.68 22.34
C LEU A 81 12.61 -3.63 21.19
N ILE A 82 13.63 -4.36 20.73
CA ILE A 82 13.45 -5.42 19.74
C ILE A 82 13.11 -6.69 20.51
N ILE A 83 11.94 -7.25 20.22
CA ILE A 83 11.51 -8.51 20.79
C ILE A 83 12.40 -9.62 20.20
N ARG A 84 13.03 -10.45 21.04
CA ARG A 84 13.83 -11.60 20.60
C ARG A 84 13.01 -12.86 20.47
N GLN A 85 12.15 -13.11 21.44
CA GLN A 85 11.31 -14.30 21.51
C GLN A 85 10.10 -13.98 22.38
N VAL A 86 8.93 -14.43 21.95
CA VAL A 86 7.70 -14.33 22.72
C VAL A 86 7.36 -15.72 23.21
N TYR A 87 7.02 -15.87 24.49
CA TYR A 87 6.48 -17.10 25.02
C TYR A 87 5.02 -16.88 25.36
N ASP A 88 4.14 -17.66 24.75
CA ASP A 88 2.70 -17.62 25.03
C ASP A 88 2.15 -19.05 25.01
N SER A 89 1.38 -19.38 26.05
CA SER A 89 0.58 -20.61 26.15
C SER A 89 1.35 -21.91 25.85
N GLY A 90 2.61 -22.01 26.30
CA GLY A 90 3.43 -23.21 26.11
C GLY A 90 4.26 -23.24 24.82
N ALA A 91 4.08 -22.27 23.92
CA ALA A 91 4.82 -22.17 22.68
C ALA A 91 5.74 -20.93 22.68
N SER A 92 6.89 -21.05 22.03
CA SER A 92 7.80 -19.93 21.82
C SER A 92 7.77 -19.48 20.37
N PHE A 93 7.47 -18.20 20.16
CA PHE A 93 7.34 -17.58 18.84
C PHE A 93 8.54 -16.70 18.54
N PRO A 94 9.24 -16.92 17.40
CA PRO A 94 10.19 -15.95 16.88
C PRO A 94 9.47 -14.69 16.37
N PRO A 95 10.17 -13.54 16.30
CA PRO A 95 9.58 -12.24 15.91
C PRO A 95 8.93 -12.26 14.52
N ALA A 96 9.49 -13.04 13.59
CA ALA A 96 8.99 -13.17 12.22
C ALA A 96 7.54 -13.68 12.11
N ILE A 97 7.03 -14.40 13.13
CA ILE A 97 5.64 -14.85 13.15
C ILE A 97 4.69 -13.72 13.55
N LEU A 98 5.17 -12.76 14.35
CA LEU A 98 4.38 -11.59 14.73
C LEU A 98 4.22 -10.60 13.57
N ASP A 99 5.17 -10.57 12.64
CA ASP A 99 5.14 -9.69 11.45
C ASP A 99 4.21 -10.17 10.33
N ILE A 100 3.35 -11.18 10.58
CA ILE A 100 2.38 -11.66 9.59
C ILE A 100 1.24 -10.66 9.45
N THR A 101 1.10 -10.07 8.26
CA THR A 101 -0.01 -9.16 7.96
C THR A 101 -1.28 -9.91 7.57
N LYS A 102 -2.44 -9.29 7.83
CA LYS A 102 -3.76 -9.83 7.44
C LYS A 102 -3.90 -10.00 5.92
N GLU A 103 -3.18 -9.20 5.15
CA GLU A 103 -3.18 -9.25 3.69
C GLU A 103 -2.52 -10.54 3.17
N THR A 104 -1.36 -10.91 3.75
CA THR A 104 -0.71 -12.18 3.42
C THR A 104 -1.60 -13.38 3.74
N LEU A 105 -2.38 -13.32 4.84
CA LEU A 105 -3.33 -14.37 5.19
C LEU A 105 -4.47 -14.48 4.18
N ARG A 106 -5.05 -13.34 3.76
CA ARG A 106 -6.10 -13.31 2.74
C ARG A 106 -5.61 -13.84 1.40
N ALA A 107 -4.40 -13.46 0.98
CA ALA A 107 -3.83 -13.91 -0.28
C ALA A 107 -3.64 -15.44 -0.30
N LYS A 108 -3.05 -16.01 0.75
CA LYS A 108 -2.89 -17.47 0.89
C LYS A 108 -4.22 -18.21 0.97
N PHE A 109 -5.20 -17.63 1.65
CA PHE A 109 -6.54 -18.20 1.72
C PHE A 109 -7.25 -18.20 0.36
N ALA A 110 -7.20 -17.07 -0.36
CA ALA A 110 -7.75 -16.96 -1.71
C ALA A 110 -7.08 -17.93 -2.69
N GLU A 111 -5.76 -18.07 -2.61
CA GLU A 111 -5.02 -19.06 -3.40
C GLU A 111 -5.45 -20.50 -3.08
N GLY A 112 -5.66 -20.83 -1.81
CA GLY A 112 -6.20 -22.13 -1.39
C GLY A 112 -7.58 -22.42 -1.99
N VAL A 113 -8.48 -21.44 -1.95
CA VAL A 113 -9.83 -21.57 -2.54
C VAL A 113 -9.76 -21.74 -4.06
N GLN A 114 -8.89 -20.98 -4.74
CA GLN A 114 -8.69 -21.10 -6.19
C GLN A 114 -8.15 -22.48 -6.57
N ARG A 115 -7.17 -23.01 -5.83
CA ARG A 115 -6.61 -24.35 -6.07
C ARG A 115 -7.67 -25.44 -5.85
N LEU A 116 -8.49 -25.31 -4.80
CA LEU A 116 -9.60 -26.23 -4.55
C LEU A 116 -10.67 -26.16 -5.64
N ALA A 117 -11.02 -24.96 -6.12
CA ALA A 117 -11.96 -24.77 -7.23
C ALA A 117 -11.41 -25.37 -8.54
N ALA A 118 -10.12 -25.19 -8.83
CA ALA A 118 -9.47 -25.78 -9.99
C ALA A 118 -9.44 -27.32 -9.92
N PHE A 119 -9.12 -27.89 -8.75
CA PHE A 119 -9.13 -29.33 -8.54
C PHE A 119 -10.52 -29.93 -8.72
N SER A 120 -11.54 -29.34 -8.07
CA SER A 120 -12.93 -29.81 -8.19
C SER A 120 -13.49 -29.70 -9.61
N LEU A 121 -13.08 -28.69 -10.39
CA LEU A 121 -13.40 -28.62 -11.82
C LEU A 121 -12.73 -29.74 -12.61
N GLY A 122 -11.45 -30.02 -12.36
CA GLY A 122 -10.70 -31.11 -13.02
C GLY A 122 -11.28 -32.51 -12.76
N VAL A 123 -11.74 -32.78 -11.54
CA VAL A 123 -12.34 -34.07 -11.16
C VAL A 123 -13.84 -34.13 -11.50
N ASN A 124 -14.43 -33.06 -12.04
CA ASN A 124 -15.87 -32.93 -12.35
C ASN A 124 -16.79 -33.23 -11.16
N ILE A 125 -16.37 -32.87 -9.94
CA ILE A 125 -17.21 -33.00 -8.75
C ILE A 125 -17.91 -31.65 -8.51
N PRO A 126 -19.26 -31.62 -8.51
CA PRO A 126 -20.00 -30.40 -8.24
C PRO A 126 -19.96 -30.10 -6.73
N THR A 127 -19.09 -29.16 -6.37
CA THR A 127 -19.05 -28.51 -5.05
C THR A 127 -19.72 -27.14 -5.16
N GLN A 128 -20.08 -26.53 -4.03
CA GLN A 128 -20.71 -25.20 -4.03
C GLN A 128 -19.87 -24.13 -4.76
N ALA A 129 -18.54 -24.29 -4.76
CA ALA A 129 -17.62 -23.41 -5.49
C ALA A 129 -17.48 -23.77 -6.98
N SER A 130 -17.57 -25.05 -7.36
CA SER A 130 -17.35 -25.50 -8.74
C SER A 130 -18.63 -25.59 -9.60
N ALA A 131 -19.81 -25.70 -8.98
CA ALA A 131 -21.09 -25.79 -9.68
C ALA A 131 -21.32 -24.67 -10.73
N PRO A 132 -21.16 -23.37 -10.42
CA PRO A 132 -21.34 -22.32 -11.43
C PRO A 132 -20.28 -22.40 -12.54
N HIS A 133 -19.06 -22.82 -12.22
CA HIS A 133 -17.96 -22.89 -13.17
C HIS A 133 -18.09 -24.08 -14.14
N LEU A 134 -18.68 -25.19 -13.69
CA LEU A 134 -18.98 -26.35 -14.53
C LEU A 134 -20.05 -26.01 -15.60
N ILE A 135 -21.11 -25.33 -15.19
CA ILE A 135 -22.19 -24.90 -16.11
C ILE A 135 -21.65 -23.89 -17.13
N LEU A 136 -20.88 -22.88 -16.69
CA LEU A 136 -20.24 -21.92 -17.58
C LEU A 136 -19.20 -22.56 -18.51
N GLY A 137 -18.44 -23.55 -18.03
CA GLY A 137 -17.49 -24.32 -18.84
C GLY A 137 -18.18 -25.12 -19.94
N GLY A 138 -19.30 -25.79 -19.62
CA GLY A 138 -20.14 -26.47 -20.59
C GLY A 138 -20.70 -25.51 -21.64
N PHE A 139 -21.24 -24.37 -21.20
CA PHE A 139 -21.75 -23.34 -22.09
C PHE A 139 -20.67 -22.77 -23.02
N LYS A 140 -19.46 -22.47 -22.51
CA LYS A 140 -18.32 -22.02 -23.32
C LYS A 140 -17.91 -23.03 -24.40
N ARG A 141 -17.95 -24.34 -24.10
CA ARG A 141 -17.65 -25.39 -25.10
C ARG A 141 -18.70 -25.46 -26.20
N LEU A 142 -19.99 -25.32 -25.85
CA LEU A 142 -21.08 -25.26 -26.83
C LEU A 142 -20.98 -24.00 -27.71
N LEU A 143 -20.62 -22.86 -27.11
CA LEU A 143 -20.38 -21.62 -27.86
C LEU A 143 -19.18 -21.71 -28.78
N GLY A 144 -18.08 -22.35 -28.34
CA GLY A 144 -16.92 -22.61 -29.20
C GLY A 144 -17.27 -23.50 -30.39
N LEU A 145 -18.11 -24.51 -30.18
CA LEU A 145 -18.61 -25.39 -31.25
C LEU A 145 -19.54 -24.63 -32.22
N ALA A 146 -20.42 -23.78 -31.71
CA ALA A 146 -21.30 -22.91 -32.50
C ALA A 146 -20.58 -21.72 -33.19
N ALA A 147 -19.34 -21.43 -32.81
CA ALA A 147 -18.48 -20.49 -33.52
C ALA A 147 -17.74 -21.18 -34.68
N ALA A 148 -17.37 -22.45 -34.52
CA ALA A 148 -16.74 -23.27 -35.56
C ALA A 148 -17.75 -23.86 -36.56
N THR A 149 -19.02 -23.98 -36.18
CA THR A 149 -20.12 -24.47 -37.04
C THR A 149 -21.17 -23.39 -37.22
N ASP A 150 -21.79 -23.29 -38.39
CA ASP A 150 -22.82 -22.29 -38.69
C ASP A 150 -24.18 -22.56 -38.01
N VAL A 151 -24.18 -23.26 -36.88
CA VAL A 151 -25.40 -23.51 -36.08
C VAL A 151 -25.77 -22.25 -35.31
N GLU A 152 -27.03 -21.82 -35.41
CA GLU A 152 -27.54 -20.63 -34.71
C GLU A 152 -28.32 -21.04 -33.46
N PHE A 153 -27.88 -20.54 -32.29
CA PHE A 153 -28.63 -20.59 -31.03
C PHE A 153 -28.91 -19.16 -30.57
N GLU A 154 -30.04 -18.94 -29.88
CA GLU A 154 -30.46 -17.63 -29.36
C GLU A 154 -29.36 -16.92 -28.55
N GLN A 155 -28.61 -17.66 -27.74
CA GLN A 155 -27.51 -17.16 -26.92
C GLN A 155 -26.14 -17.14 -27.66
N ALA A 156 -26.04 -17.73 -28.84
CA ALA A 156 -24.85 -17.70 -29.70
C ALA A 156 -24.91 -16.57 -30.75
N LYS A 157 -26.10 -15.99 -30.99
CA LYS A 157 -26.29 -14.81 -31.86
C LYS A 157 -25.51 -13.60 -31.36
N THR A 158 -25.54 -13.35 -30.06
CA THR A 158 -24.77 -12.27 -29.41
C THR A 158 -23.27 -12.44 -29.64
N LEU A 159 -22.74 -13.66 -29.57
CA LEU A 159 -21.31 -13.91 -29.83
C LEU A 159 -20.94 -13.81 -31.31
N LYS A 160 -21.83 -14.19 -32.24
CA LYS A 160 -21.61 -13.95 -33.67
C LYS A 160 -21.66 -12.46 -34.01
N GLU A 161 -22.44 -11.65 -33.31
CA GLU A 161 -22.42 -10.19 -33.42
C GLU A 161 -21.12 -9.58 -32.86
N PHE A 162 -20.60 -10.08 -31.73
CA PHE A 162 -19.31 -9.66 -31.18
C PHE A 162 -18.10 -10.13 -32.02
N LEU A 163 -18.20 -11.26 -32.71
CA LEU A 163 -17.16 -11.76 -33.62
C LEU A 163 -17.18 -11.05 -34.98
N LYS A 164 -18.35 -10.58 -35.45
CA LYS A 164 -18.48 -9.79 -36.68
C LYS A 164 -18.10 -8.31 -36.46
N ASP A 165 -18.37 -7.76 -35.27
CA ASP A 165 -17.98 -6.38 -34.88
C ASP A 165 -17.03 -6.39 -33.67
N PRO A 166 -15.70 -6.53 -33.87
CA PRO A 166 -14.71 -6.56 -32.77
C PRO A 166 -14.66 -5.25 -31.94
N SER A 167 -15.20 -4.16 -32.46
CA SER A 167 -15.25 -2.85 -31.81
C SER A 167 -16.21 -2.79 -30.61
N LYS A 168 -17.28 -3.60 -30.61
CA LYS A 168 -18.29 -3.63 -29.52
C LYS A 168 -17.82 -4.43 -28.31
N PHE A 169 -16.91 -5.39 -28.51
CA PHE A 169 -16.28 -6.13 -27.43
C PHE A 169 -15.27 -5.24 -26.67
N ALA A 170 -14.51 -4.42 -27.39
CA ALA A 170 -13.58 -3.46 -26.81
C ALA A 170 -14.28 -2.39 -25.94
N ALA A 171 -15.43 -1.88 -26.40
CA ALA A 171 -16.23 -0.89 -25.66
C ALA A 171 -16.85 -1.45 -24.36
N ALA A 172 -17.15 -2.76 -24.31
CA ALA A 172 -17.66 -3.40 -23.10
C ALA A 172 -16.56 -3.69 -22.07
N THR A 173 -15.35 -4.02 -22.51
CA THR A 173 -14.19 -4.25 -21.62
C THR A 173 -13.63 -2.95 -21.01
N THR A 174 -13.68 -1.83 -21.73
CA THR A 174 -13.24 -0.52 -21.19
C THR A 174 -14.22 0.05 -20.16
N ALA A 175 -15.50 -0.33 -20.21
CA ALA A 175 -16.51 0.06 -19.22
C ALA A 175 -16.42 -0.77 -17.91
N ALA A 176 -15.72 -1.91 -17.92
CA ALA A 176 -15.62 -2.83 -16.77
C ALA A 176 -14.22 -2.90 -16.11
N ALA A 177 -13.27 -2.06 -16.54
CA ALA A 177 -11.95 -1.97 -15.91
C ALA A 177 -11.99 -0.93 -14.75
N PRO A 178 -11.59 -1.28 -13.51
CA PRO A 178 -11.52 -0.32 -12.43
C PRO A 178 -10.35 0.64 -12.70
N ALA A 179 -10.65 1.93 -12.77
CA ALA A 179 -9.67 2.99 -12.96
C ALA A 179 -8.73 3.07 -11.75
N SER A 180 -7.49 2.58 -11.90
CA SER A 180 -6.34 3.05 -11.12
C SER A 180 -5.71 4.26 -11.83
N ALA A 181 -5.73 5.40 -11.14
CA ALA A 181 -5.37 6.75 -11.57
C ALA A 181 -3.90 6.96 -12.01
N PRO A 182 -3.60 8.13 -12.62
CA PRO A 182 -2.61 9.00 -11.99
C PRO A 182 -3.02 10.49 -11.89
N ALA A 183 -2.41 11.16 -10.93
CA ALA A 183 -2.71 12.50 -10.42
C ALA A 183 -2.10 13.66 -11.23
N ALA A 184 -2.73 14.86 -11.21
CA ALA A 184 -2.10 16.17 -10.91
C ALA A 184 -3.05 17.38 -11.12
N ALA A 185 -3.28 18.09 -10.02
CA ALA A 185 -3.40 19.55 -9.81
C ALA A 185 -4.11 20.50 -10.81
N GLY A 186 -5.11 21.26 -10.30
CA GLY A 186 -5.55 22.54 -10.86
C GLY A 186 -6.92 23.05 -10.35
N LYS A 187 -6.97 23.62 -9.13
CA LYS A 187 -8.08 24.52 -8.64
C LYS A 187 -7.96 25.91 -9.32
N PRO A 188 -8.90 26.90 -9.21
CA PRO A 188 -10.06 27.04 -8.31
C PRO A 188 -11.36 27.66 -8.93
N ALA A 189 -12.51 27.63 -8.22
CA ALA A 189 -13.55 28.67 -8.31
C ALA A 189 -14.50 28.65 -7.08
N ALA A 190 -14.99 29.84 -6.72
CA ALA A 190 -15.54 30.24 -5.42
C ALA A 190 -17.06 30.01 -5.20
N ALA A 191 -17.45 30.05 -3.92
CA ALA A 191 -18.81 30.06 -3.35
C ALA A 191 -19.58 31.37 -3.61
N PRO A 192 -20.92 31.46 -3.40
CA PRO A 192 -21.56 31.76 -2.09
C PRO A 192 -22.97 31.10 -1.93
N ALA A 193 -23.80 31.16 -0.87
CA ALA A 193 -23.77 31.66 0.51
C ALA A 193 -24.94 31.02 1.32
N LYS A 194 -24.73 30.93 2.63
CA LYS A 194 -25.66 30.66 3.77
C LYS A 194 -26.57 31.89 4.04
N PRO A 195 -27.68 31.80 4.82
CA PRO A 195 -27.66 31.79 6.31
C PRO A 195 -28.85 31.02 6.95
N ALA A 196 -29.10 30.83 8.25
CA ALA A 196 -28.40 30.82 9.55
C ALA A 196 -29.36 30.16 10.58
N LYS A 197 -28.83 29.66 11.71
CA LYS A 197 -29.53 29.02 12.86
C LYS A 197 -30.43 29.99 13.67
N PRO A 198 -31.32 29.49 14.55
CA PRO A 198 -31.05 29.49 16.01
C PRO A 198 -31.44 28.18 16.77
N VAL A 199 -31.28 28.18 18.10
CA VAL A 199 -30.93 27.09 19.05
C VAL A 199 -31.99 26.94 20.20
N GLU A 200 -32.36 25.68 20.55
CA GLU A 200 -32.84 25.05 21.84
C GLU A 200 -34.02 25.64 22.67
N PRO A 201 -34.68 24.94 23.67
CA PRO A 201 -34.25 23.77 24.50
C PRO A 201 -35.31 22.69 24.93
N GLU A 202 -34.81 21.63 25.61
CA GLU A 202 -35.36 20.70 26.66
C GLU A 202 -36.80 20.12 26.66
N SER A 203 -36.89 18.78 26.90
CA SER A 203 -37.74 18.18 27.96
C SER A 203 -37.49 16.65 28.10
N ASP A 204 -37.14 16.23 29.32
CA ASP A 204 -37.15 14.85 29.84
C ASP A 204 -38.57 14.23 29.84
N ASP A 205 -38.66 12.91 29.71
CA ASP A 205 -39.55 12.07 30.53
C ASP A 205 -39.16 10.58 30.42
N ASP A 206 -38.92 10.00 31.60
CA ASP A 206 -38.75 8.58 31.90
C ASP A 206 -40.02 7.77 31.58
N ASP A 207 -39.84 6.45 31.42
CA ASP A 207 -40.63 5.38 32.06
C ASP A 207 -41.13 4.22 31.16
N MET A 208 -40.79 3.01 31.61
CA MET A 208 -41.44 1.69 31.43
C MET A 208 -41.43 0.94 30.09
N GLY A 209 -40.86 -0.28 30.16
CA GLY A 209 -41.52 -1.47 29.60
C GLY A 209 -40.61 -2.39 28.77
N GLY A 210 -39.95 -3.34 29.43
CA GLY A 210 -39.13 -4.35 28.77
C GLY A 210 -39.91 -5.38 27.94
N LEU A 211 -39.20 -6.02 27.01
CA LEU A 211 -39.39 -7.45 26.72
C LEU A 211 -38.19 -8.00 25.91
N ASP A 212 -37.55 -8.99 26.50
CA ASP A 212 -36.55 -9.89 25.92
C ASP A 212 -36.99 -10.50 24.58
N ILE A 213 -36.09 -10.52 23.58
CA ILE A 213 -36.35 -11.08 22.23
C ILE A 213 -35.28 -12.09 21.76
N PHE A 214 -34.64 -12.79 22.69
CA PHE A 214 -33.84 -13.98 22.37
C PHE A 214 -34.36 -15.19 23.14
N GLY A 215 -35.26 -15.93 22.49
CA GLY A 215 -35.54 -17.34 22.72
C GLY A 215 -35.21 -18.11 21.45
#